data_AF-A0A6M3XI99-F1
#
_entry.id   AF-A0A6M3XI99-F1
#
_cell.length_a   1.000
_cell.length_b   1.000
_cell.length_c   1.000
_cell.angle_alpha   90.00
_cell.angle_beta   90.00
_cell.angle_gamma   90.00
#
_symmetry.space_group_name_H-M   'P 1'
#
loop_
_entity.id
_entity.type
_entity.pdbx_description
1 polymer ?
#
loop_
_entity_poly.entity_id
_entity_poly.type
_entity_poly.pdbx_seq_one_letter_code
_entity_poly.pdbx_strand_id
1 'polypeptide(L)' 'MPLKKGKSKKTIQGNIKELIGSYESTGKIGNSKPKSKKKAIKQIVAISYDEARK' A
#
# COMPACT_ATOMS: atom_id res chain seq x y z
N MET A 1 5.50 7.41 -4.37
CA MET A 1 5.62 5.97 -4.67
C MET A 1 4.80 5.66 -5.91
N PRO A 2 5.41 5.17 -6.99
CA PRO A 2 4.66 4.80 -8.18
C PRO A 2 4.01 3.42 -7.96
N LEU A 3 2.74 3.42 -7.56
CA LEU A 3 1.96 2.20 -7.52
C LEU A 3 1.66 1.73 -8.94
N LYS A 4 1.71 0.42 -9.15
CA LYS A 4 1.53 -0.19 -10.46
C LYS A 4 0.05 -0.48 -10.70
N LYS A 5 -0.39 -0.21 -11.92
CA LYS A 5 -1.73 -0.55 -12.41
C LYS A 5 -1.79 -1.99 -12.90
N GLY A 6 -2.97 -2.61 -12.81
CA GLY A 6 -3.23 -3.95 -13.32
C GLY A 6 -3.63 -4.95 -12.23
N LYS A 7 -4.60 -5.80 -12.58
CA LYS A 7 -5.30 -6.71 -11.65
C LYS A 7 -4.54 -7.99 -11.31
N SER A 8 -3.34 -8.16 -11.86
CA SER A 8 -2.52 -9.35 -11.61
C SER A 8 -2.10 -9.42 -10.13
N LYS A 9 -2.15 -10.62 -9.55
CA LYS A 9 -1.73 -10.86 -8.15
C LYS A 9 -0.33 -10.32 -7.86
N LYS A 10 0.61 -10.47 -8.81
CA LYS A 10 1.99 -9.96 -8.71
C LYS A 10 2.05 -8.43 -8.60
N THR A 11 1.19 -7.72 -9.32
CA THR A 11 1.09 -6.25 -9.28
C THR A 11 0.58 -5.79 -7.92
N ILE A 12 -0.50 -6.41 -7.43
CA ILE A 12 -1.09 -6.09 -6.13
C ILE A 12 -0.09 -6.37 -5.00
N GLN A 13 0.60 -7.52 -5.04
CA GLN A 13 1.65 -7.83 -4.06
C GLN A 13 2.82 -6.85 -4.11
N GLY A 14 3.24 -6.43 -5.31
CA GLY A 14 4.26 -5.39 -5.46
C GLY A 14 3.85 -4.07 -4.79
N ASN A 15 2.62 -3.62 -5.04
CA ASN A 15 2.07 -2.42 -4.43
C ASN A 15 2.00 -2.53 -2.90
N ILE A 16 1.55 -3.67 -2.37
CA ILE A 16 1.51 -3.92 -0.92
C ILE A 16 2.92 -3.82 -0.32
N LYS A 17 3.92 -4.47 -0.95
CA LYS A 17 5.30 -4.47 -0.47
C LYS A 17 5.88 -3.06 -0.43
N GLU A 18 5.63 -2.26 -1.46
CA GLU A 18 6.08 -0.87 -1.53
C GLU A 18 5.50 -0.04 -0.38
N LEU A 19 4.20 -0.15 -0.13
CA LEU A 19 3.50 0.60 0.90
C LEU A 19 3.89 0.17 2.32
N ILE A 20 4.13 -1.14 2.54
CA ILE A 20 4.68 -1.64 3.81
C ILE A 20 6.06 -1.06 4.06
N GLY A 21 6.95 -1.10 3.06
CA GLY A 21 8.29 -0.52 3.17
C GLY A 21 8.26 0.97 3.51
N SER A 22 7.32 1.74 2.92
CA SER A 22 7.10 3.15 3.27
C SER A 22 6.75 3.33 4.75
N TYR A 23 5.83 2.51 5.24
CA TYR A 23 5.36 2.57 6.61
C TYR A 23 6.43 2.16 7.61
N GLU A 24 7.23 1.14 7.29
CA GLU A 24 8.34 0.71 8.15
C GLU A 24 9.47 1.74 8.19
N SER A 25 9.75 2.41 7.07
CA SER A 25 10.81 3.42 7.00
C SER A 25 10.41 4.77 7.60
N THR A 26 9.18 5.24 7.35
CA THR A 26 8.75 6.61 7.69
C THR A 26 7.60 6.68 8.69
N GLY A 27 6.96 5.55 9.00
CA GLY A 27 5.72 5.49 9.77
C GLY A 27 4.49 5.96 9.00
N LYS A 28 4.60 6.23 7.70
CA LYS A 28 3.54 6.80 6.86
C LYS A 28 3.24 5.91 5.65
N ILE A 29 2.02 6.02 5.14
CA ILE A 29 1.57 5.44 3.89
C ILE A 29 1.11 6.61 3.01
N GLY A 30 2.00 7.08 2.14
CA GLY A 30 1.80 8.34 1.42
C GLY A 30 1.61 9.51 2.39
N ASN A 31 0.45 10.17 2.33
CA ASN A 31 0.13 11.28 3.24
C ASN A 31 -0.55 10.85 4.56
N SER A 32 -0.92 9.56 4.69
CA SER A 32 -1.57 9.04 5.91
C SER A 32 -0.52 8.57 6.92
N LYS A 33 -0.72 8.89 8.21
CA LYS A 33 0.08 8.36 9.33
C LYS A 33 -0.79 7.51 10.27
N PRO A 34 -0.99 6.21 9.96
CA PRO A 34 -1.83 5.35 10.79
C PRO A 34 -1.23 5.16 12.19
N LYS A 35 -2.08 5.25 13.22
CA LYS A 35 -1.70 5.08 14.63
C LYS A 35 -1.28 3.65 15.01
N SER A 36 -1.49 2.65 14.15
CA SER A 36 -1.15 1.24 14.43
C SER A 36 -0.89 0.45 13.15
N LYS A 37 -0.06 -0.61 13.26
CA LYS A 37 0.21 -1.57 12.19
C LYS A 37 -1.07 -2.15 11.58
N LYS A 38 -2.07 -2.49 12.40
CA LYS A 38 -3.34 -3.07 11.92
C LYS A 38 -4.13 -2.09 11.04
N LYS A 39 -4.16 -0.79 11.40
CA LYS A 39 -4.79 0.25 10.56
C LYS A 39 -3.98 0.50 9.29
N ALA A 40 -2.65 0.48 9.40
CA ALA A 40 -1.74 0.59 8.27
C ALA A 40 -2.03 -0.49 7.23
N ILE A 41 -2.02 -1.77 7.63
CA ILE A 41 -2.28 -2.91 6.73
C ILE A 41 -3.63 -2.78 6.02
N LYS A 42 -4.71 -2.40 6.74
CA LYS A 42 -6.02 -2.18 6.12
C LYS A 42 -5.97 -1.12 5.01
N GLN A 43 -5.32 0.02 5.27
CA GLN A 43 -5.13 1.07 4.28
C GLN A 43 -4.28 0.60 3.10
N ILE A 44 -3.18 -0.09 3.36
CA ILE A 44 -2.27 -0.62 2.33
C ILE A 44 -3.02 -1.54 1.36
N VAL A 45 -3.78 -2.49 1.91
CA VAL A 45 -4.56 -3.42 1.11
C VAL A 45 -5.60 -2.68 0.28
N ALA A 46 -6.36 -1.75 0.89
CA ALA A 46 -7.37 -0.96 0.18
C ALA A 46 -6.77 -0.15 -0.98
N ILE A 47 -5.67 0.57 -0.73
CA ILE A 47 -4.98 1.38 -1.75
C ILE A 47 -4.42 0.49 -2.86
N SER A 48 -3.84 -0.66 -2.51
CA SER A 48 -3.24 -1.57 -3.49
C SER A 48 -4.30 -2.15 -4.44
N TYR A 49 -5.49 -2.49 -3.93
CA TYR A 49 -6.60 -2.98 -4.75
C TYR A 49 -7.29 -1.86 -5.55
N ASP A 50 -7.45 -0.67 -4.97
CA ASP A 50 -8.01 0.49 -5.67
C ASP A 50 -7.15 0.87 -6.87
N GLU A 51 -5.85 0.99 -6.65
CA GLU A 51 -4.92 1.41 -7.69
C GLU A 51 -4.70 0.34 -8.76
N ALA A 52 -4.76 -0.94 -8.39
CA ALA A 52 -4.70 -2.04 -9.35
C ALA A 52 -5.94 -2.12 -10.27
N ARG A 53 -7.06 -1.47 -9.89
CA ARG A 53 -8.29 -1.42 -10.69
C ARG A 53 -8.36 -0.21 -11.64
N LYS A 54 -7.62 0.86 -11.37
CA LYS A 54 -7.48 2.06 -12.23
C LYS A 54 -6.54 1.83 -13.40
#